data_AF-A0A2D9C4S7-F1
#
_entry.id   AF-A0A2D9C4S7-F1
#
_cell.length_a   1.000
_cell.length_b   1.000
_cell.length_c   1.000
_cell.angle_alpha   90.00
_cell.angle_beta   90.00
_cell.angle_gamma   90.00
#
_symmetry.space_group_name_H-M   'P 1'
#
loop_
_entity.id
_entity.type
_entity.pdbx_description
1 polymer ?
#
loop_
_entity_poly.entity_id
_entity_poly.type
_entity_poly.pdbx_seq_one_letter_code
_entity_poly.pdbx_strand_id
1 'polypeptide(L)' 'MAFNEHLCMLQSYRILTGKDSFSTLLEEFDEVELVFDPTRAVIVMDDDVYDLVRYYFESKEDYEKCAEIHWAKCKAKNS' A
#
# COMPACT_ATOMS: atom_id res chain seq x y z
N MET A 1 11.02 -0.74 -19.84
CA MET A 1 10.68 -1.61 -18.70
C MET A 1 9.21 -1.98 -18.78
N ALA A 2 8.84 -3.20 -18.39
CA ALA A 2 7.44 -3.54 -18.15
C ALA A 2 7.04 -2.99 -16.78
N PHE A 3 5.93 -2.26 -16.69
CA PHE A 3 5.35 -1.84 -15.41
C PHE A 3 5.06 -3.09 -14.57
N ASN A 4 5.64 -3.15 -13.36
CA ASN A 4 5.43 -4.29 -12.48
C ASN A 4 4.31 -3.95 -11.50
N GLU A 5 3.08 -4.12 -11.97
CA GLU A 5 1.86 -3.89 -11.18
C GLU A 5 1.92 -4.60 -9.82
N HIS A 6 2.49 -5.81 -9.78
CA HIS A 6 2.64 -6.55 -8.53
C HIS A 6 3.58 -5.85 -7.54
N LEU A 7 4.72 -5.36 -8.03
CA LEU A 7 5.69 -4.65 -7.20
C LEU A 7 5.09 -3.35 -6.68
N CYS A 8 4.40 -2.59 -7.55
CA CYS A 8 3.72 -1.36 -7.18
C CYS A 8 2.67 -1.57 -6.07
N MET A 9 1.83 -2.61 -6.21
CA MET A 9 0.84 -2.97 -5.18
C MET A 9 1.50 -3.43 -3.88
N LEU A 10 2.60 -4.19 -3.95
CA LEU A 10 3.33 -4.69 -2.78
C LEU A 10 4.04 -3.55 -2.03
N GLN A 11 4.71 -2.64 -2.74
CA GLN A 11 5.36 -1.47 -2.17
C GLN A 11 4.33 -0.56 -1.50
N SER A 12 3.21 -0.30 -2.18
CA SER A 12 2.08 0.45 -1.63
C SER A 12 1.55 -0.20 -0.35
N TYR A 13 1.33 -1.51 -0.36
CA TYR A 13 0.92 -2.26 0.82
C TYR A 13 1.89 -2.14 2.00
N ARG A 14 3.21 -2.21 1.77
CA ARG A 14 4.22 -2.11 2.82
C ARG A 14 4.19 -0.74 3.50
N ILE A 15 4.03 0.33 2.73
CA ILE A 15 3.87 1.69 3.27
C ILE A 15 2.54 1.81 4.02
N LEU A 16 1.43 1.37 3.42
CA LEU A 16 0.10 1.50 4.01
C LEU A 16 -0.04 0.74 5.32
N THR A 17 0.60 -0.42 5.44
CA THR A 17 0.65 -1.23 6.67
C THR A 17 1.67 -0.73 7.70
N GLY A 18 2.51 0.24 7.32
CA GLY A 18 3.59 0.76 8.16
C GLY A 18 4.73 -0.23 8.38
N LYS A 19 4.89 -1.23 7.49
CA LYS A 19 6.01 -2.18 7.50
C LYS A 19 7.29 -1.50 7.05
N ASP A 20 7.20 -0.69 5.99
CA ASP A 20 8.32 0.10 5.45
C ASP A 20 7.93 1.58 5.35
N SER A 21 8.93 2.46 5.40
CA SER A 21 8.75 3.88 5.08
C SER A 21 9.09 4.15 3.61
N PHE A 22 8.53 5.22 3.04
CA PHE A 22 8.84 5.62 1.67
C PHE A 22 10.37 5.82 1.45
N SER A 23 11.04 6.41 2.43
CA SER A 23 12.50 6.57 2.46
C SER A 23 13.24 5.23 2.43
N THR A 24 12.78 4.23 3.20
CA THR A 24 13.39 2.89 3.20
C THR A 24 13.25 2.21 1.84
N LEU A 25 12.08 2.33 1.20
CA LEU A 25 11.87 1.77 -0.13
C LEU A 25 12.74 2.45 -1.19
N LEU A 26 12.99 3.75 -1.08
CA LEU A 26 13.92 4.47 -1.97
C LEU A 26 15.39 4.10 -1.75
N GLU A 27 15.76 3.61 -0.56
CA GLU A 27 17.10 3.10 -0.30
C GLU A 27 17.29 1.68 -0.85
N GLU A 28 16.22 0.87 -0.87
CA GLU A 28 16.25 -0.52 -1.30
C GLU A 28 16.00 -0.68 -2.82
N PHE A 29 15.19 0.20 -3.41
CA PHE A 29 14.80 0.18 -4.81
C PHE A 29 15.20 1.48 -5.52
N ASP A 30 15.74 1.34 -6.73
CA ASP A 30 16.10 2.48 -7.60
C ASP A 30 14.85 3.30 -8.01
N GLU A 31 13.71 2.62 -8.17
CA GLU A 31 12.41 3.21 -8.48
C GLU A 31 11.33 2.62 -7.56
N VAL A 32 10.53 3.51 -6.96
CA VAL A 32 9.39 3.14 -6.10
C VAL A 32 8.12 3.54 -6.82
N GLU A 33 7.30 2.56 -7.16
CA GLU A 33 6.01 2.77 -7.81
C GLU A 33 4.91 2.62 -6.77
N LEU A 34 4.09 3.66 -6.61
CA LEU A 34 3.00 3.68 -5.64
C LEU A 34 1.69 4.01 -6.34
N VAL A 35 0.61 3.38 -5.85
CA VAL A 35 -0.75 3.66 -6.34
C VAL A 35 -1.36 4.92 -5.72
N PHE A 36 -0.59 5.60 -4.85
CA PHE A 36 -0.97 6.84 -4.18
C PHE A 36 0.24 7.78 -4.10
N ASP A 37 -0.03 9.05 -3.84
CA ASP A 37 1.03 10.05 -3.68
C ASP A 37 1.59 10.01 -2.24
N PRO A 38 2.85 9.57 -2.02
CA PRO A 38 3.44 9.49 -0.69
C PRO A 38 3.73 10.87 -0.08
N THR A 39 3.73 11.94 -0.88
CA THR A 39 3.93 13.30 -0.39
C THR A 39 2.65 13.89 0.22
N ARG A 40 1.51 13.25 -0.02
CA ARG A 40 0.21 13.62 0.53
C ARG A 40 -0.18 12.60 1.59
N ALA A 41 -0.71 13.09 2.71
CA ALA A 41 -1.25 12.20 3.73
C ALA A 41 -2.44 11.45 3.13
N VAL A 42 -2.38 10.12 3.12
CA VAL A 42 -3.48 9.27 2.69
C VAL A 42 -4.63 9.43 3.68
N ILE A 43 -5.75 9.99 3.23
CA ILE A 43 -6.95 10.19 4.03
C ILE A 43 -7.81 8.95 3.85
N VAL A 44 -7.77 8.03 4.81
CA VAL A 44 -8.48 6.73 4.78
C VAL A 44 -9.96 6.78 4.35
N MET A 45 -10.64 7.90 4.59
CA MET A 45 -12.05 8.09 4.23
C MET A 45 -12.29 8.69 2.84
N ASP A 46 -11.25 9.27 2.24
CA ASP A 46 -11.29 9.94 0.93
C ASP A 46 -10.50 9.15 -0.13
N ASP A 47 -9.43 8.48 0.30
CA ASP A 47 -8.54 7.70 -0.53
C ASP A 47 -8.95 6.21 -0.57
N ASP A 48 -9.48 5.80 -1.72
CA ASP A 48 -9.79 4.40 -2.07
C ASP A 48 -8.53 3.51 -2.20
N VAL A 49 -7.36 4.03 -1.87
CA VAL A 49 -6.05 3.39 -2.00
C VAL A 49 -5.98 2.09 -1.21
N TYR A 50 -6.50 2.06 0.02
CA TYR A 50 -6.53 0.85 0.84
C TYR A 50 -7.43 -0.23 0.21
N ASP A 51 -8.57 0.17 -0.35
CA ASP A 51 -9.50 -0.77 -0.98
C ASP A 51 -8.96 -1.28 -2.33
N LEU A 52 -8.27 -0.44 -3.09
CA LEU A 52 -7.58 -0.82 -4.34
C LEU A 52 -6.53 -1.89 -4.08
N VAL A 53 -5.63 -1.65 -3.12
CA VAL A 53 -4.56 -2.60 -2.77
C VAL A 53 -5.17 -3.88 -2.19
N ARG A 54 -6.22 -3.77 -1.36
CA ARG A 54 -6.94 -4.94 -0.84
C ARG A 54 -7.56 -5.77 -1.96
N TYR A 55 -8.23 -5.14 -2.92
CA TYR A 55 -8.87 -5.83 -4.04
C TYR A 55 -7.86 -6.61 -4.89
N TYR A 56 -6.65 -6.07 -5.05
CA TYR A 56 -5.54 -6.75 -5.71
C TYR A 56 -5.14 -8.05 -4.97
N PHE A 57 -4.98 -8.00 -3.65
CA PHE A 57 -4.64 -9.18 -2.86
C PHE A 57 -5.81 -10.17 -2.73
N GLU A 58 -7.03 -9.68 -2.69
CA GLU A 58 -8.24 -10.51 -2.72
C GLU A 58 -8.34 -11.29 -4.03
N SER A 59 -8.03 -10.65 -5.16
CA SER A 59 -7.95 -11.32 -6.47
C SER A 59 -6.86 -12.39 -6.54
N LYS A 60 -5.86 -12.33 -5.65
CA LYS A 60 -4.81 -13.33 -5.47
C LYS A 60 -5.10 -14.33 -4.35
N GLU A 61 -6.30 -14.30 -3.77
CA GLU A 61 -6.73 -15.12 -2.64
C GLU A 61 -5.83 -14.97 -1.40
N ASP A 62 -5.14 -13.83 -1.29
CA ASP A 62 -4.11 -13.53 -0.29
C ASP A 62 -4.75 -12.83 0.93
N TYR A 63 -5.69 -13.54 1.57
CA TYR A 63 -6.56 -12.97 2.62
C TYR A 63 -5.82 -12.46 3.85
N GLU A 64 -4.63 -12.99 4.14
CA GLU A 64 -3.77 -12.52 5.23
C GLU A 64 -3.40 -11.04 5.05
N LYS A 65 -2.96 -10.68 3.84
CA LYS A 65 -2.64 -9.29 3.51
C LYS A 65 -3.87 -8.41 3.48
N CYS A 66 -5.01 -8.94 3.01
CA CYS A 66 -6.28 -8.22 3.08
C CYS A 66 -6.66 -7.85 4.52
N ALA A 67 -6.43 -8.75 5.48
CA ALA A 67 -6.65 -8.48 6.89
C ALA A 67 -5.70 -7.39 7.39
N GLU A 68 -4.40 -7.49 7.09
CA GLU A 68 -3.42 -6.47 7.50
C GLU A 68 -3.73 -5.08 6.93
N ILE A 69 -4.13 -4.99 5.66
CA ILE A 69 -4.55 -3.73 5.03
C ILE A 69 -5.77 -3.15 5.76
N HIS A 70 -6.76 -3.99 6.07
CA HIS A 70 -7.94 -3.56 6.81
C HIS A 70 -7.58 -3.06 8.22
N TRP A 71 -6.69 -3.75 8.92
CA TRP A 71 -6.18 -3.32 10.23
C TRP A 71 -5.43 -1.99 10.14
N ALA A 72 -4.58 -1.83 9.13
CA ALA A 72 -3.86 -0.60 8.88
C ALA A 72 -4.81 0.56 8.58
N LYS A 73 -5.84 0.32 7.76
CA LYS A 73 -6.93 1.27 7.46
C LYS A 73 -7.63 1.72 8.74
N CYS A 74 -8.02 0.78 9.62
CA CYS A 74 -8.64 1.09 10.90
C CYS A 74 -7.72 1.90 11.82
N LYS A 75 -6.42 1.58 11.86
CA LYS A 75 -5.44 2.29 12.67
C LYS A 75 -5.25 3.73 12.18
N ALA A 76 -5.13 3.92 10.87
CA ALA A 76 -4.96 5.24 10.26
C ALA A 76 -6.23 6.11 10.40
N LYS A 77 -7.43 5.52 10.44
CA LYS A 77 -8.68 6.25 10.74
C LYS A 77 -8.74 6.79 12.18
N ASN A 78 -8.01 6.15 13.10
CA ASN A 78 -8.11 6.41 14.53
C ASN A 78 -6.86 7.14 15.10
N SER A 79 -6.02 7.68 14.21
CA SER A 79 -4.84 8.49 14.51
C SER A 79 -5.06 9.93 14.10
#